data_AF-W9YW38-F1
#
_entry.id   AF-W9YW38-F1
#
_cell.length_a   1.000
_cell.length_b   1.000
_cell.length_c   1.000
_cell.angle_alpha   90.00
_cell.angle_beta   90.00
_cell.angle_gamma   90.00
#
_symmetry.space_group_name_H-M   'P 1'
#
loop_
_entity.id
_entity.type
_entity.pdbx_description
1 polymer ?
#
loop_
_entity_poly.entity_id
_entity_poly.type
_entity_poly.pdbx_seq_one_letter_code
_entity_poly.pdbx_strand_id
1 'polypeptide(L)'
;MSSRFYFGGSDSGSEVDEDAPLPFPKPIDRSAFLAPDFDPTTFLSGLSHRFQTLEDLQAELRELSHSLNKELVDLVNDNYQEFLSLGSTLSGGGEKIEDIRVGLLGFQRDIKAVRDKVDERRNEVIELLKEKRALKQQVAVGRALLEIAERLDQLEEKLNISNERATNPQEGKVQAEEGLQFGEQWMDTAGDESDDEYDSEEDLELPPRLRRRIEDYLILKHLVGRHSPHHPFILAQEARVRKIQEVLLSDLDIAIKQEPEVKTKQQMLQVRAAVEN
;
A
#
# COMPACT_ATOMS: atom_id res chain seq x y z
N MET A 1 5.21 -74.45 10.41
CA MET A 1 5.44 -75.90 10.20
C MET A 1 6.95 -76.08 10.01
N SER A 2 7.71 -76.20 11.11
CA SER A 2 8.12 -77.44 11.79
C SER A 2 9.32 -78.14 11.14
N SER A 3 10.49 -77.95 11.78
CA SER A 3 11.64 -78.85 11.94
C SER A 3 12.35 -79.35 10.66
N ARG A 4 13.67 -79.54 10.62
CA ARG A 4 14.46 -80.26 11.61
C ARG A 4 15.96 -80.14 11.28
N PHE A 5 16.77 -79.86 12.29
CA PHE A 5 18.21 -80.11 12.27
C PHE A 5 18.47 -81.62 12.21
N TYR A 6 19.41 -82.04 11.35
CA TYR A 6 20.15 -83.29 11.50
C TYR A 6 21.65 -82.95 11.42
N PHE A 7 22.36 -83.28 12.49
CA PHE A 7 23.81 -83.38 12.53
C PHE A 7 24.17 -84.86 12.38
N GLY A 8 25.20 -85.16 11.59
CA GLY A 8 25.91 -86.45 11.70
C GLY A 8 26.37 -87.03 10.36
N GLY A 9 27.68 -87.23 10.23
CA GLY A 9 28.25 -88.18 9.28
C GLY A 9 29.48 -87.67 8.55
N SER A 10 30.66 -87.82 9.17
CA SER A 10 31.94 -87.85 8.47
C SER A 10 32.02 -89.15 7.65
N ASP A 11 32.54 -89.09 6.42
CA ASP A 11 33.59 -89.99 5.88
C ASP A 11 33.66 -89.97 4.33
N SER A 12 34.87 -90.21 3.81
CA SER A 12 35.23 -90.60 2.43
C SER A 12 35.03 -89.52 1.34
N GLY A 13 36.00 -89.21 0.47
CA GLY A 13 37.11 -90.00 -0.04
C GLY A 13 37.02 -89.99 -1.58
N SER A 14 37.95 -89.25 -2.22
CA SER A 14 38.39 -89.29 -3.64
C SER A 14 37.36 -89.28 -4.79
N GLU A 15 37.55 -88.35 -5.73
CA GLU A 15 37.73 -88.65 -7.16
C GLU A 15 38.15 -87.37 -7.92
N VAL A 16 39.38 -87.35 -8.42
CA VAL A 16 39.90 -86.31 -9.32
C VAL A 16 39.60 -86.77 -10.73
N ASP A 17 38.70 -86.07 -11.39
CA ASP A 17 38.27 -86.33 -12.77
C ASP A 17 39.34 -85.78 -13.73
N GLU A 18 40.06 -86.65 -14.44
CA GLU A 18 41.22 -86.31 -15.29
C GLU A 18 40.85 -85.70 -16.66
N ASP A 19 39.56 -85.47 -16.96
CA ASP A 19 39.08 -84.95 -18.26
C ASP A 19 38.33 -83.60 -18.19
N ALA A 20 38.62 -82.76 -17.19
CA ALA A 20 38.09 -81.40 -17.15
C ALA A 20 38.79 -80.50 -18.21
N PRO A 21 38.06 -79.84 -19.13
CA PRO A 21 38.65 -78.94 -20.12
C PRO A 21 39.40 -77.80 -19.42
N LEU A 22 40.67 -77.64 -19.77
CA LEU A 22 41.56 -76.64 -19.16
C LEU A 22 40.92 -75.24 -19.22
N PRO A 23 40.93 -74.48 -18.11
CA PRO A 23 40.32 -73.16 -18.08
C PRO A 23 41.08 -72.20 -18.99
N PHE A 24 40.38 -71.59 -19.95
CA PHE A 24 40.94 -70.51 -20.76
C PHE A 24 41.37 -69.34 -19.87
N PRO A 25 42.52 -68.70 -20.14
CA PRO A 25 42.94 -67.52 -19.39
C PRO A 25 41.90 -66.42 -19.56
N LYS A 26 41.45 -65.86 -18.43
CA LYS A 26 40.59 -64.67 -18.42
C LYS A 26 41.37 -63.47 -18.97
N PRO A 27 40.74 -62.60 -19.78
CA PRO A 27 41.37 -61.38 -20.27
C PRO A 27 41.95 -60.51 -19.15
N ILE A 28 42.93 -59.68 -19.46
CA ILE A 28 43.48 -58.70 -18.52
C ILE A 28 42.46 -57.59 -18.24
N ASP A 29 42.06 -57.45 -16.98
CA ASP A 29 41.16 -56.39 -16.55
C ASP A 29 41.87 -55.03 -16.47
N ARG A 30 41.30 -54.01 -17.13
CA ARG A 30 41.81 -52.63 -17.13
C ARG A 30 41.90 -52.00 -15.75
N SER A 31 41.04 -52.43 -14.83
CA SER A 31 40.99 -51.91 -13.45
C SER A 31 42.26 -52.18 -12.65
N ALA A 32 43.02 -53.23 -13.00
CA ALA A 32 44.28 -53.55 -12.34
C ALA A 32 45.37 -52.49 -12.56
N PHE A 33 45.26 -51.68 -13.63
CA PHE A 33 46.21 -50.61 -13.95
C PHE A 33 45.83 -49.25 -13.36
N LEU A 34 44.69 -49.13 -12.69
CA LEU A 34 44.21 -47.86 -12.11
C LEU A 34 44.67 -47.65 -10.66
N ALA A 35 45.38 -48.61 -10.08
CA ALA A 35 45.88 -48.50 -8.70
C ALA A 35 47.01 -47.46 -8.62
N PRO A 36 46.98 -46.53 -7.64
CA PRO A 36 48.00 -45.48 -7.49
C PRO A 36 49.39 -46.01 -7.18
N ASP A 37 49.49 -47.19 -6.55
CA ASP A 37 50.75 -47.88 -6.20
C ASP A 37 51.01 -49.09 -7.12
N PHE A 38 50.68 -48.98 -8.41
CA PHE A 38 50.85 -50.07 -9.36
C PHE A 38 52.33 -50.48 -9.48
N ASP A 39 52.64 -51.72 -9.10
CA ASP A 39 53.96 -52.32 -9.31
C ASP A 39 53.85 -53.45 -10.35
N PRO A 40 54.53 -53.33 -11.50
CA PRO A 40 54.48 -54.32 -12.56
C PRO A 40 55.01 -55.68 -12.12
N THR A 41 55.94 -55.72 -11.16
CA THR A 41 56.55 -56.99 -10.72
C THR A 41 55.57 -57.81 -9.87
N THR A 42 54.87 -57.16 -8.94
CA THR A 42 53.80 -57.80 -8.15
C THR A 42 52.61 -58.19 -9.02
N PHE A 43 52.22 -57.34 -9.99
CA PHE A 43 51.17 -57.64 -10.96
C PHE A 43 51.50 -58.88 -11.80
N LEU A 44 52.69 -58.95 -12.42
CA LEU A 44 53.10 -60.09 -13.23
C LEU A 44 53.26 -61.37 -12.39
N SER A 45 53.70 -61.26 -11.13
CA SER A 45 53.80 -62.40 -10.23
C SER A 45 52.43 -62.95 -9.79
N GLY A 46 51.42 -62.08 -9.60
CA GLY A 46 50.04 -62.51 -9.36
C GLY A 46 49.37 -63.16 -10.57
N LEU A 47 49.90 -62.89 -11.77
CA LEU A 47 49.43 -63.43 -13.04
C LEU A 47 49.92 -64.85 -13.36
N SER A 48 51.00 -65.32 -12.70
CA SER A 48 51.64 -66.61 -13.00
C SER A 48 50.76 -67.83 -12.71
N HIS A 49 49.63 -67.65 -12.02
CA HIS A 49 48.62 -68.68 -11.78
C HIS A 49 47.68 -68.91 -12.97
N ARG A 50 47.76 -68.07 -14.01
CA ARG A 50 47.09 -68.27 -15.29
C ARG A 50 48.08 -69.05 -16.17
N PHE A 51 47.77 -70.30 -16.52
CA PHE A 51 48.58 -71.18 -17.37
C PHE A 51 48.69 -70.66 -18.82
N GLN A 52 49.22 -69.46 -19.02
CA GLN A 52 49.38 -68.75 -20.29
C GLN A 52 50.87 -68.72 -20.68
N THR A 53 51.17 -68.76 -21.98
CA THR A 53 52.55 -68.56 -22.43
C THR A 53 52.96 -67.09 -22.26
N LEU A 54 54.25 -66.86 -22.04
CA LEU A 54 54.78 -65.49 -21.94
C LEU A 54 54.57 -64.70 -23.25
N GLU A 55 54.57 -65.39 -24.39
CA GLU A 55 54.36 -64.79 -25.71
C GLU A 55 52.90 -64.31 -25.88
N ASP A 56 51.92 -65.09 -25.43
CA ASP A 56 50.52 -64.70 -25.44
C ASP A 56 50.23 -63.52 -24.51
N LEU A 57 50.83 -63.52 -23.31
CA LEU A 57 50.70 -62.39 -22.37
C LEU A 57 51.32 -61.11 -22.96
N GLN A 58 52.45 -61.23 -23.64
CA GLN A 58 53.10 -60.09 -24.30
C GLN A 58 52.25 -59.55 -25.45
N ALA A 59 51.63 -60.43 -26.24
CA ALA A 59 50.71 -60.04 -27.31
C ALA A 59 49.47 -59.33 -26.76
N GLU A 60 48.85 -59.87 -25.71
CA GLU A 60 47.67 -59.31 -25.06
C GLU A 60 47.93 -57.91 -24.46
N LEU A 61 49.08 -57.73 -23.78
CA LEU A 61 49.48 -56.42 -23.25
C LEU A 61 49.75 -55.41 -24.38
N ARG A 62 50.35 -55.84 -25.50
CA ARG A 62 50.57 -54.96 -26.66
C ARG A 62 49.26 -54.55 -27.31
N GLU A 63 48.33 -55.47 -27.48
CA GLU A 63 47.00 -55.19 -28.03
C GLU A 63 46.23 -54.23 -27.13
N LEU A 64 46.24 -54.46 -25.82
CA LEU A 64 45.64 -53.55 -24.84
C LEU A 64 46.26 -52.15 -24.93
N SER A 65 47.59 -52.04 -25.02
CA SER A 65 48.26 -50.75 -25.16
C SER A 65 47.88 -50.03 -26.46
N HIS A 66 47.71 -50.75 -27.55
CA HIS A 66 47.33 -50.16 -28.83
C HIS A 66 45.87 -49.71 -28.82
N SER A 67 44.97 -50.50 -28.24
CA SER A 67 43.57 -50.15 -28.00
C SER A 67 43.45 -48.92 -27.13
N LEU A 68 44.20 -48.82 -26.02
CA LEU A 68 44.17 -47.66 -25.14
C LEU A 68 44.72 -46.40 -25.83
N ASN A 69 45.79 -46.51 -26.61
CA ASN A 69 46.31 -45.38 -27.37
C ASN A 69 45.30 -44.88 -28.41
N LYS A 70 44.59 -45.80 -29.08
CA LYS A 70 43.54 -45.44 -30.01
C LYS A 70 42.36 -44.77 -29.29
N GLU A 71 41.89 -45.35 -28.20
CA GLU A 71 40.83 -44.77 -27.37
C GLU A 71 41.21 -43.39 -26.82
N LEU A 72 42.47 -43.16 -26.45
CA LEU A 72 42.94 -41.85 -26.02
C LEU A 72 42.87 -40.83 -27.15
N VAL A 73 43.30 -41.20 -28.36
CA VAL A 73 43.24 -40.31 -29.52
C VAL A 73 41.79 -40.04 -29.90
N ASP A 74 40.93 -41.05 -29.89
CA ASP A 74 39.50 -40.92 -30.16
C ASP A 74 38.84 -40.01 -29.10
N LEU A 75 39.11 -40.22 -27.80
CA LEU A 75 38.60 -39.38 -26.70
C LEU A 75 39.09 -37.94 -26.80
N VAL A 76 40.36 -37.72 -27.17
CA VAL A 76 40.90 -36.38 -27.36
C VAL A 76 40.20 -35.72 -28.54
N ASN A 77 40.05 -36.41 -29.67
CA ASN A 77 39.40 -35.85 -30.86
C ASN A 77 37.91 -35.56 -30.64
N ASP A 78 37.20 -36.46 -29.95
CA ASP A 78 35.78 -36.32 -29.64
C ASP A 78 35.53 -35.13 -28.71
N ASN A 79 36.37 -34.96 -27.68
CA ASN A 79 36.20 -33.88 -26.72
C ASN A 79 36.91 -32.57 -27.12
N TYR A 80 37.76 -32.56 -28.15
CA TYR A 80 38.51 -31.37 -28.57
C TYR A 80 37.58 -30.21 -28.96
N GLN A 81 36.47 -30.52 -29.65
CA GLN A 81 35.47 -29.54 -30.02
C GLN A 81 34.76 -28.95 -28.79
N GLU A 82 34.48 -29.79 -27.79
CA GLU A 82 33.86 -29.34 -26.54
C GLU A 82 34.81 -28.41 -25.77
N PHE A 83 36.09 -28.76 -25.63
CA PHE A 83 37.07 -27.92 -24.94
C PHE A 83 37.30 -26.57 -25.63
N LEU A 84 37.33 -26.53 -26.97
CA LEU A 84 37.42 -25.27 -27.70
C LEU A 84 36.14 -24.42 -27.56
N SER A 85 34.97 -25.05 -27.58
CA SER A 85 33.69 -24.36 -27.35
C SER A 85 33.59 -23.80 -25.92
N LEU A 86 34.10 -24.53 -24.92
CA LEU A 86 34.14 -24.08 -23.54
C LEU A 86 35.15 -22.95 -23.34
N GLY A 87 36.33 -23.04 -23.97
CA GLY A 87 37.33 -21.98 -23.95
C GLY A 87 36.82 -20.68 -24.58
N SER A 88 36.15 -20.77 -25.72
CA SER A 88 35.56 -19.60 -26.40
C SER A 88 34.39 -18.98 -25.63
N THR A 89 33.51 -19.80 -25.03
CA THR A 89 32.40 -19.31 -24.20
C THR A 89 32.89 -18.69 -22.89
N LEU A 90 33.92 -19.26 -22.27
CA LEU A 90 34.54 -18.71 -21.06
C LEU A 90 35.30 -17.41 -21.37
N SER A 91 36.01 -17.35 -22.50
CA SER A 91 36.71 -16.14 -22.95
C SER A 91 35.75 -14.98 -23.24
N GLY A 92 34.53 -15.25 -23.72
CA GLY A 92 33.49 -14.23 -23.95
C GLY A 92 32.53 -14.02 -22.77
N GLY A 93 32.62 -14.84 -21.72
CA GLY A 93 31.74 -14.76 -20.56
C GLY A 93 31.99 -13.51 -19.71
N GLY A 94 33.25 -13.08 -19.62
CA GLY A 94 33.62 -11.86 -18.90
C GLY A 94 32.98 -10.60 -19.48
N GLU A 95 32.97 -10.45 -20.80
CA GLU A 95 32.35 -9.33 -21.50
C GLU A 95 30.84 -9.26 -21.24
N LYS A 96 30.15 -10.40 -21.35
CA LYS A 96 28.71 -10.48 -21.05
C LYS A 96 28.37 -10.13 -19.60
N ILE A 97 29.22 -10.53 -18.66
CA ILE A 97 29.03 -10.20 -17.23
C ILE A 97 29.23 -8.69 -17.02
N GLU A 98 30.23 -8.10 -17.66
CA GLU A 98 30.48 -6.66 -17.57
C GLU A 98 29.33 -5.86 -18.22
N ASP A 99 28.81 -6.30 -19.36
CA ASP A 99 27.62 -5.70 -20.00
C ASP A 99 26.39 -5.74 -19.09
N ILE A 100 26.13 -6.89 -18.45
CA ILE A 100 25.05 -7.02 -17.47
C ILE A 100 25.29 -6.08 -16.29
N ARG A 101 26.52 -5.99 -15.80
CA ARG A 101 26.88 -5.10 -14.68
C ARG A 101 26.63 -3.63 -15.04
N VAL A 102 27.03 -3.19 -16.24
CA VAL A 102 26.77 -1.83 -16.73
C VAL A 102 25.27 -1.60 -16.87
N GLY A 103 24.53 -2.57 -17.43
CA GLY A 103 23.07 -2.52 -17.52
C GLY A 103 22.41 -2.36 -16.15
N LEU A 104 22.82 -3.16 -15.15
CA LEU A 104 22.31 -3.08 -13.78
C LEU A 104 22.62 -1.75 -13.11
N LEU A 105 23.81 -1.16 -13.34
CA LEU A 105 24.15 0.17 -12.84
C LEU A 105 23.27 1.25 -13.49
N GLY A 106 22.97 1.12 -14.79
CA GLY A 106 22.00 1.96 -15.49
C GLY A 106 20.61 1.87 -14.86
N PHE A 107 20.08 0.65 -14.71
CA PHE A 107 18.79 0.42 -14.05
C PHE A 107 18.75 0.96 -12.62
N GLN A 108 19.82 0.79 -11.84
CA GLN A 108 19.89 1.33 -10.49
C GLN A 108 19.81 2.86 -10.49
N ARG A 109 20.46 3.53 -11.45
CA ARG A 109 20.39 4.98 -11.62
C ARG A 109 18.99 5.42 -12.01
N ASP A 110 18.36 4.73 -12.95
CA ASP A 110 17.01 5.05 -13.43
C ASP A 110 15.97 4.87 -12.33
N ILE A 111 16.05 3.80 -11.55
CA ILE A 111 15.16 3.57 -10.39
C ILE A 111 15.34 4.68 -9.36
N LYS A 112 16.57 5.10 -9.06
CA LYS A 112 16.82 6.23 -8.16
C LYS A 112 16.20 7.53 -8.70
N ALA A 113 16.40 7.83 -9.98
CA ALA A 113 15.82 9.02 -10.60
C ALA A 113 14.28 9.01 -10.60
N VAL A 114 13.66 7.84 -10.80
CA VAL A 114 12.19 7.69 -10.70
C VAL A 114 11.74 7.88 -9.25
N ARG A 115 12.45 7.28 -8.28
CA ARG A 115 12.16 7.45 -6.85
C ARG A 115 12.22 8.93 -6.46
N ASP A 116 13.28 9.64 -6.85
CA ASP A 116 13.47 11.05 -6.51
C ASP A 116 12.33 11.90 -7.08
N LYS A 117 11.91 11.64 -8.33
CA LYS A 117 10.73 12.30 -8.94
C LYS A 117 9.43 12.00 -8.20
N VAL A 118 9.23 10.76 -7.75
CA VAL A 118 8.03 10.38 -6.98
C VAL A 118 8.04 11.06 -5.62
N ASP A 119 9.18 11.13 -4.94
CA ASP A 119 9.33 11.81 -3.67
C ASP A 119 9.11 13.34 -3.81
N GLU A 120 9.59 13.96 -4.90
CA GLU A 120 9.29 15.36 -5.23
C GLU A 120 7.79 15.59 -5.44
N ARG A 121 7.13 14.79 -6.29
CA ARG A 121 5.68 14.87 -6.51
C ARG A 121 4.88 14.63 -5.25
N ARG A 122 5.32 13.70 -4.39
CA ARG A 122 4.69 13.45 -3.10
C ARG A 122 4.74 14.69 -2.21
N ASN A 123 5.89 15.36 -2.15
CA ASN A 123 6.04 16.58 -1.35
C ASN A 123 5.18 17.72 -1.89
N GLU A 124 5.14 17.91 -3.21
CA GLU A 124 4.24 18.88 -3.86
C GLU A 124 2.77 18.62 -3.49
N VAL A 125 2.31 17.37 -3.56
CA VAL A 125 0.94 17.00 -3.19
C VAL A 125 0.65 17.25 -1.72
N ILE A 126 1.62 16.99 -0.82
CA ILE A 126 1.45 17.28 0.61
C ILE A 126 1.26 18.78 0.84
N GLU A 127 2.05 19.64 0.19
CA GLU A 127 1.91 21.10 0.30
C GLU A 127 0.57 21.57 -0.27
N LEU A 128 0.19 21.09 -1.46
CA LEU A 128 -1.12 21.41 -2.07
C LEU A 128 -2.30 20.95 -1.20
N LEU A 129 -2.17 19.83 -0.50
CA LEU A 129 -3.21 19.36 0.43
C LEU A 129 -3.30 20.24 1.68
N LYS A 130 -2.18 20.75 2.19
CA LYS A 130 -2.17 21.73 3.29
C LYS A 130 -2.84 23.03 2.85
N GLU A 131 -2.49 23.54 1.68
CA GLU A 131 -3.12 24.73 1.08
C GLU A 131 -4.63 24.52 0.88
N LYS A 132 -5.03 23.38 0.30
CA LYS A 132 -6.44 23.02 0.14
C LYS A 132 -7.18 22.96 1.48
N ARG A 133 -6.56 22.44 2.54
CA ARG A 133 -7.16 22.41 3.88
C ARG A 133 -7.31 23.82 4.45
N ALA A 134 -6.29 24.67 4.32
CA ALA A 134 -6.35 26.07 4.76
C ALA A 134 -7.44 26.85 4.01
N LEU A 135 -7.51 26.70 2.68
CA LEU A 135 -8.57 27.29 1.85
C LEU A 135 -9.95 26.79 2.25
N LYS A 136 -10.13 25.48 2.48
CA LYS A 136 -11.40 24.94 2.98
C LYS A 136 -11.82 25.57 4.31
N GLN A 137 -10.88 25.79 5.24
CA GLN A 137 -11.16 26.48 6.50
C GLN A 137 -11.57 27.94 6.27
N GLN A 138 -10.85 28.67 5.41
CA GLN A 138 -11.21 30.04 5.06
C GLN A 138 -12.58 30.14 4.37
N VAL A 139 -12.90 29.22 3.46
CA VAL A 139 -14.22 29.14 2.82
C VAL A 139 -15.31 28.82 3.83
N ALA A 140 -15.06 27.90 4.78
CA ALA A 140 -16.02 27.58 5.84
C ALA A 140 -16.31 28.79 6.74
N VAL A 141 -15.27 29.54 7.12
CA VAL A 141 -15.43 30.80 7.87
C VAL A 141 -16.19 31.83 7.03
N GLY A 142 -15.83 32.01 5.75
CA GLY A 142 -16.52 32.93 4.85
C GLY A 142 -18.01 32.61 4.67
N ARG A 143 -18.36 31.33 4.50
CA ARG A 143 -19.76 30.88 4.41
C ARG A 143 -20.52 31.13 5.70
N ALA A 144 -19.92 30.84 6.85
CA ALA A 144 -20.57 31.09 8.13
C ALA A 144 -20.77 32.60 8.38
N LEU A 145 -19.83 33.46 7.96
CA LEU A 145 -19.99 34.91 8.02
C LEU A 145 -21.08 35.42 7.08
N LEU A 146 -21.21 34.85 5.88
CA LEU A 146 -22.32 35.14 4.97
C LEU A 146 -23.66 34.72 5.55
N GLU A 147 -23.73 33.53 6.16
CA GLU A 147 -24.94 33.07 6.84
C GLU A 147 -25.35 34.02 7.98
N ILE A 148 -24.38 34.52 8.77
CA ILE A 148 -24.63 35.54 9.80
C ILE A 148 -25.17 36.82 9.15
N ALA A 149 -24.58 37.27 8.04
CA ALA A 149 -25.02 38.48 7.33
C ALA A 149 -26.47 38.35 6.82
N GLU A 150 -26.80 37.23 6.18
CA GLU A 150 -28.14 36.97 5.64
C GLU A 150 -29.19 36.86 6.75
N ARG A 151 -28.89 36.13 7.83
CA ARG A 151 -29.80 36.03 8.99
C ARG A 151 -30.00 37.38 9.67
N LEU A 152 -28.95 38.19 9.76
CA LEU A 152 -29.02 39.55 10.29
C LEU A 152 -29.92 40.44 9.41
N ASP A 153 -29.73 40.42 8.09
CA ASP A 153 -30.55 41.17 7.14
C ASP A 153 -32.02 40.74 7.19
N GLN A 154 -32.30 39.43 7.25
CA GLN A 154 -33.66 38.88 7.41
C GLN A 154 -34.31 39.30 8.72
N LEU A 155 -33.54 39.35 9.83
CA LEU A 155 -34.06 39.81 11.12
C LEU A 155 -34.35 41.31 11.11
N GLU A 156 -33.50 42.13 10.50
CA GLU A 156 -33.75 43.57 10.34
C GLU A 156 -35.00 43.84 9.49
N GLU A 157 -35.17 43.10 8.38
CA GLU A 157 -36.37 43.18 7.55
C GLU A 157 -37.62 42.76 8.34
N LYS A 158 -37.57 41.63 9.05
CA LYS A 158 -38.69 41.13 9.87
C LYS A 158 -39.06 42.10 11.00
N LEU A 159 -38.09 42.85 11.53
CA LEU A 159 -38.27 43.84 12.60
C LEU A 159 -38.58 45.24 12.06
N ASN A 160 -38.67 45.43 10.74
CA ASN A 160 -38.83 46.74 10.10
C ASN A 160 -37.83 47.78 10.63
N ILE A 161 -36.63 47.34 10.99
CA ILE A 161 -35.53 48.24 11.33
C ILE A 161 -35.03 48.75 9.98
N SER A 162 -35.76 49.70 9.41
CA SER A 162 -35.43 50.29 8.13
C SER A 162 -34.04 50.89 8.22
N ASN A 163 -33.13 50.23 7.52
CA ASN A 163 -31.81 50.73 7.22
C ASN A 163 -32.02 52.06 6.48
N GLU A 164 -31.63 53.19 7.09
CA GLU A 164 -31.41 54.46 6.38
C GLU A 164 -30.19 54.35 5.44
N ARG A 165 -30.06 53.22 4.74
CA ARG A 165 -29.05 53.00 3.71
C ARG A 165 -29.77 52.93 2.38
N ALA A 166 -30.03 54.13 1.89
CA ALA A 166 -30.09 54.52 0.49
C ALA A 166 -30.19 53.35 -0.52
N THR A 167 -31.38 53.23 -1.07
CA THR A 167 -31.64 52.93 -2.48
C THR A 167 -30.40 53.08 -3.39
N ASN A 168 -29.94 51.96 -3.94
CA ASN A 168 -29.41 51.88 -5.31
C ASN A 168 -29.40 50.40 -5.75
N PRO A 169 -30.49 49.89 -6.36
CA PRO A 169 -30.42 48.69 -7.17
C PRO A 169 -29.88 49.11 -8.55
N GLN A 170 -28.55 49.10 -8.71
CA GLN A 170 -27.99 49.04 -10.05
C GLN A 170 -28.06 47.59 -10.52
N GLU A 171 -29.03 47.34 -11.40
CA GLU A 171 -29.14 46.17 -12.25
C GLU A 171 -27.83 45.94 -13.01
N GLY A 172 -27.01 45.03 -12.50
CA GLY A 172 -25.91 44.43 -13.25
C GLY A 172 -26.38 43.12 -13.87
N LYS A 173 -27.02 43.18 -15.04
CA LYS A 173 -27.18 42.00 -15.90
C LYS A 173 -25.78 41.52 -16.31
N VAL A 174 -25.27 40.51 -15.62
CA VAL A 174 -24.14 39.72 -16.10
C VAL A 174 -24.75 38.53 -16.83
N GLN A 175 -24.69 38.57 -18.15
CA GLN A 175 -24.90 37.38 -18.99
C GLN A 175 -23.79 36.40 -18.64
N ALA A 176 -24.14 35.30 -17.96
CA ALA A 176 -23.26 34.17 -17.76
C ALA A 176 -23.42 33.24 -18.97
N GLU A 177 -22.49 33.41 -19.89
CA GLU A 177 -22.22 32.51 -21.00
C GLU A 177 -21.71 31.16 -20.46
N GLU A 178 -21.98 30.10 -21.22
CA GLU A 178 -21.68 28.69 -20.96
C GLU A 178 -20.36 28.40 -20.24
N GLY A 179 -20.41 27.53 -19.23
CA GLY A 179 -19.20 26.90 -18.74
C GLY A 179 -19.37 26.15 -17.42
N LEU A 180 -19.28 24.82 -17.52
CA LEU A 180 -18.88 23.86 -16.47
C LEU A 180 -20.01 23.30 -15.59
N GLN A 181 -20.61 22.24 -16.13
CA GLN A 181 -21.28 21.18 -15.39
C GLN A 181 -20.29 20.57 -14.37
N PHE A 182 -20.29 21.09 -13.15
CA PHE A 182 -19.44 20.58 -12.07
C PHE A 182 -20.14 19.39 -11.41
N GLY A 183 -19.54 18.21 -11.58
CA GLY A 183 -20.04 16.91 -11.20
C GLY A 183 -20.54 16.83 -9.75
N GLU A 184 -21.78 16.35 -9.69
CA GLU A 184 -22.49 15.68 -8.62
C GLU A 184 -21.67 14.51 -8.04
N GLN A 185 -20.60 14.79 -7.29
CA GLN A 185 -19.79 13.73 -6.67
C GLN A 185 -18.90 14.26 -5.54
N TRP A 186 -19.44 14.87 -4.48
CA TRP A 186 -18.73 14.95 -3.18
C TRP A 186 -19.77 15.11 -2.04
N MET A 187 -20.65 14.12 -1.88
CA MET A 187 -21.33 13.88 -0.61
C MET A 187 -20.36 13.04 0.24
N ASP A 188 -19.42 13.73 0.87
CA ASP A 188 -18.49 13.10 1.81
C ASP A 188 -19.23 12.95 3.14
N THR A 189 -19.54 11.70 3.44
CA THR A 189 -19.98 11.14 4.72
C THR A 189 -19.48 11.95 5.92
N ALA A 190 -20.37 12.77 6.47
CA ALA A 190 -20.19 13.40 7.76
C ALA A 190 -21.41 13.08 8.61
N GLY A 191 -21.16 12.40 9.73
CA GLY A 191 -22.02 12.42 10.92
C GLY A 191 -23.38 11.76 10.76
N ASP A 192 -23.44 10.51 11.17
CA ASP A 192 -24.57 10.06 12.00
C ASP A 192 -24.62 10.97 13.23
N GLU A 193 -25.41 12.04 13.15
CA GLU A 193 -25.87 12.80 14.31
C GLU A 193 -27.38 12.64 14.35
N SER A 194 -27.80 11.83 15.34
CA SER A 194 -29.15 11.61 15.82
C SER A 194 -30.07 12.77 15.47
N ASP A 195 -31.10 12.45 14.71
CA ASP A 195 -32.32 13.21 14.55
C ASP A 195 -33.05 13.22 15.90
N ASP A 196 -32.51 13.99 16.85
CA ASP A 196 -33.24 14.39 18.04
C ASP A 196 -34.03 15.63 17.65
N GLU A 197 -35.14 15.36 16.97
CA GLU A 197 -36.29 16.24 16.85
C GLU A 197 -36.66 16.70 18.28
N TYR A 198 -36.14 17.87 18.68
CA TYR A 198 -36.60 18.55 19.87
C TYR A 198 -38.00 19.08 19.60
N ASP A 199 -38.97 18.17 19.65
CA ASP A 199 -40.37 18.50 19.83
C ASP A 199 -40.58 18.93 21.29
N SER A 200 -40.13 20.15 21.61
CA SER A 200 -40.58 20.85 22.79
C SER A 200 -41.85 21.61 22.44
N GLU A 201 -42.97 20.89 22.30
CA GLU A 201 -44.31 21.43 22.56
C GLU A 201 -44.44 21.75 24.05
N GLU A 202 -43.67 22.73 24.52
CA GLU A 202 -44.03 23.52 25.68
C GLU A 202 -44.67 24.79 25.10
N ASP A 203 -46.00 24.83 25.17
CA ASP A 203 -46.87 25.82 24.53
C ASP A 203 -46.53 27.23 25.06
N LEU A 204 -45.53 27.87 24.43
CA LEU A 204 -45.18 29.26 24.65
C LEU A 204 -46.28 30.11 24.00
N GLU A 205 -47.19 30.65 24.82
CA GLU A 205 -48.23 31.61 24.43
C GLU A 205 -47.68 33.00 24.04
N LEU A 206 -46.49 33.03 23.43
CA LEU A 206 -45.98 34.21 22.74
C LEU A 206 -46.70 34.36 21.39
N PRO A 207 -46.95 35.59 20.91
CA PRO A 207 -47.38 35.79 19.53
C PRO A 207 -46.42 35.04 18.59
N PRO A 208 -46.92 34.18 17.69
CA PRO A 208 -46.08 33.23 16.94
C PRO A 208 -45.02 33.94 16.08
N ARG A 209 -45.27 35.22 15.74
CA ARG A 209 -44.32 36.09 15.04
C ARG A 209 -43.16 36.54 15.95
N LEU A 210 -43.43 36.86 17.21
CA LEU A 210 -42.43 37.28 18.19
C LEU A 210 -41.57 36.09 18.61
N ARG A 211 -42.18 34.91 18.83
CA ARG A 211 -41.47 33.66 19.11
C ARG A 211 -40.44 33.34 18.02
N ARG A 212 -40.86 33.31 16.75
CA ARG A 212 -39.96 33.06 15.60
C ARG A 212 -38.82 34.07 15.52
N ARG A 213 -39.08 35.36 15.77
CA ARG A 213 -38.04 36.40 15.77
C ARG A 213 -37.01 36.20 16.88
N ILE A 214 -37.44 35.76 18.05
CA ILE A 214 -36.56 35.48 19.18
C ILE A 214 -35.73 34.24 18.91
N GLU A 215 -36.35 33.16 18.40
CA GLU A 215 -35.64 31.94 17.99
C GLU A 215 -34.56 32.26 16.94
N ASP A 216 -34.91 33.02 15.89
CA ASP A 216 -33.96 33.47 14.86
C ASP A 216 -32.81 34.29 15.46
N TYR A 217 -33.08 35.17 16.43
CA TYR A 217 -32.06 35.97 17.12
C TYR A 217 -31.15 35.12 18.03
N LEU A 218 -31.71 34.13 18.74
CA LEU A 218 -30.93 33.21 19.57
C LEU A 218 -29.99 32.36 18.71
N ILE A 219 -30.45 31.91 17.54
CA ILE A 219 -29.59 31.20 16.59
C ILE A 219 -28.50 32.14 16.05
N LEU A 220 -28.83 33.38 15.69
CA LEU A 220 -27.85 34.38 15.27
C LEU A 220 -26.78 34.60 16.36
N LYS A 221 -27.20 34.72 17.62
CA LYS A 221 -26.32 34.89 18.78
C LYS A 221 -25.41 33.69 18.99
N HIS A 222 -25.93 32.47 18.83
CA HIS A 222 -25.15 31.24 18.88
C HIS A 222 -24.11 31.18 17.75
N LEU A 223 -24.51 31.52 16.52
CA LEU A 223 -23.61 31.58 15.36
C LEU A 223 -22.50 32.60 15.56
N VAL A 224 -22.81 33.80 16.05
CA VAL A 224 -21.82 34.83 16.38
C VAL A 224 -20.86 34.35 17.48
N GLY A 225 -21.37 33.67 18.51
CA GLY A 225 -20.57 33.12 19.61
C GLY A 225 -19.66 31.95 19.21
N ARG A 226 -19.97 31.24 18.12
CA ARG A 226 -19.12 30.17 17.56
C ARG A 226 -17.85 30.71 16.90
N HIS A 227 -17.84 31.97 16.51
CA HIS A 227 -16.70 32.62 15.87
C HIS A 227 -15.93 33.49 16.87
N SER A 228 -14.65 33.76 16.57
CA SER A 228 -13.81 34.58 17.45
C SER A 228 -14.40 35.99 17.61
N PRO A 229 -14.58 36.49 18.86
CA PRO A 229 -15.16 37.81 19.12
C PRO A 229 -14.32 38.97 18.56
N HIS A 230 -13.08 38.72 18.12
CA HIS A 230 -12.20 39.71 17.49
C HIS A 230 -12.24 39.69 15.96
N HIS A 231 -13.13 38.91 15.33
CA HIS A 231 -13.23 38.92 13.88
C HIS A 231 -13.73 40.30 13.39
N PRO A 232 -13.05 40.97 12.44
CA PRO A 232 -13.35 42.36 12.05
C PRO A 232 -14.77 42.54 11.53
N PHE A 233 -15.33 41.52 10.87
CA PHE A 233 -16.72 41.52 10.44
C PHE A 233 -17.69 41.57 11.63
N ILE A 234 -17.46 40.77 12.67
CA ILE A 234 -18.36 40.69 13.83
C ILE A 234 -18.38 42.05 14.55
N LEU A 235 -17.20 42.66 14.75
CA LEU A 235 -17.07 44.00 15.32
C LEU A 235 -17.85 45.06 14.52
N ALA A 236 -17.83 44.98 13.19
CA ALA A 236 -18.59 45.88 12.33
C ALA A 236 -20.11 45.66 12.43
N GLN A 237 -20.56 44.42 12.66
CA GLN A 237 -21.97 44.09 12.80
C GLN A 237 -22.51 44.27 14.23
N GLU A 238 -21.68 44.42 15.26
CA GLU A 238 -22.12 44.57 16.65
C GLU A 238 -23.16 45.68 16.86
N ALA A 239 -23.00 46.81 16.18
CA ALA A 239 -23.95 47.93 16.29
C ALA A 239 -25.34 47.56 15.75
N ARG A 240 -25.40 46.71 14.72
CA ARG A 240 -26.66 46.21 14.14
C ARG A 240 -27.30 45.17 15.05
N VAL A 241 -26.50 44.22 15.55
CA VAL A 241 -26.95 43.21 16.52
C VAL A 241 -27.51 43.88 17.78
N ARG A 242 -26.87 44.94 18.30
CA ARG A 242 -27.38 45.72 19.43
C ARG A 242 -28.73 46.40 19.14
N LYS A 243 -28.90 47.01 17.97
CA LYS A 243 -30.19 47.61 17.58
C LYS A 243 -31.30 46.56 17.52
N ILE A 244 -31.03 45.40 16.92
CA ILE A 244 -31.97 44.27 16.88
C ILE A 244 -32.34 43.82 18.29
N GLN A 245 -31.34 43.69 19.18
CA GLN A 245 -31.54 43.33 20.58
C GLN A 245 -32.43 44.34 21.31
N GLU A 246 -32.17 45.65 21.18
CA GLU A 246 -32.97 46.71 21.79
C GLU A 246 -34.44 46.68 21.32
N VAL A 247 -34.66 46.49 20.02
CA VAL A 247 -36.01 46.39 19.44
C VAL A 247 -36.72 45.14 19.94
N LEU A 248 -36.07 43.98 19.95
CA LEU A 248 -36.64 42.73 20.47
C LEU A 248 -36.97 42.82 21.96
N LEU A 249 -36.12 43.45 22.76
CA LEU A 249 -36.40 43.68 24.18
C LEU A 249 -37.59 44.62 24.37
N SER A 250 -37.72 45.66 23.54
CA SER A 250 -38.88 46.54 23.58
C SER A 250 -40.19 45.84 23.17
N ASP A 251 -40.15 44.99 22.14
CA ASP A 251 -41.29 44.18 21.71
C ASP A 251 -41.68 43.15 22.79
N LEU A 252 -40.69 42.52 23.44
CA LEU A 252 -40.90 41.62 24.57
C LEU A 252 -41.50 42.35 25.78
N ASP A 253 -41.01 43.54 26.12
CA ASP A 253 -41.55 44.34 27.23
C ASP A 253 -43.00 44.77 26.97
N ILE A 254 -43.39 45.00 25.71
CA ILE A 254 -44.78 45.27 25.32
C ILE A 254 -45.63 44.00 25.47
N ALA A 255 -45.14 42.84 25.00
CA ALA A 255 -45.84 41.57 25.14
C ALA A 255 -46.05 41.18 26.62
N ILE A 256 -45.02 41.32 27.46
CA ILE A 256 -45.06 41.05 28.91
C ILE A 256 -46.09 41.94 29.64
N LYS A 257 -46.34 43.16 29.14
CA LYS A 257 -47.35 44.08 29.71
C LYS A 257 -48.77 43.74 29.28
N GLN A 258 -48.94 43.16 28.10
CA GLN A 258 -50.24 42.78 27.55
C GLN A 258 -50.74 41.44 28.11
N GLU A 259 -49.83 40.62 28.63
CA GLU A 259 -50.15 39.29 29.12
C GLU A 259 -50.74 39.29 30.55
N PRO A 260 -51.97 38.79 30.76
CA PRO A 260 -52.59 38.68 32.07
C PRO A 260 -52.15 37.43 32.85
N GLU A 261 -51.69 36.36 32.18
CA GLU A 261 -51.32 35.11 32.82
C GLU A 261 -49.93 35.16 33.48
N VAL A 262 -49.84 34.69 34.73
CA VAL A 262 -48.60 34.76 35.54
C VAL A 262 -47.54 33.76 35.06
N LYS A 263 -47.96 32.58 34.59
CA LYS A 263 -47.05 31.52 34.12
C LYS A 263 -46.35 31.91 32.81
N THR A 264 -47.13 32.40 31.85
CA THR A 264 -46.62 32.89 30.55
C THR A 264 -45.75 34.12 30.75
N LYS A 265 -46.12 35.03 31.66
CA LYS A 265 -45.28 36.15 32.06
C LYS A 265 -43.93 35.71 32.64
N GLN A 266 -43.90 34.65 33.43
CA GLN A 266 -42.65 34.09 33.96
C GLN A 266 -41.79 33.46 32.85
N GLN A 267 -42.40 32.76 31.89
CA GLN A 267 -41.69 32.22 30.72
C GLN A 267 -41.12 33.35 29.84
N MET A 268 -41.88 34.41 29.59
CA MET A 268 -41.40 35.57 28.83
C MET A 268 -40.24 36.30 29.54
N LEU A 269 -40.24 36.35 30.87
CA LEU A 269 -39.11 36.88 31.64
C LEU A 269 -37.86 36.01 31.51
N GLN A 270 -37.99 34.68 31.43
CA GLN A 270 -36.86 33.78 31.16
C GLN A 270 -36.29 34.00 29.75
N VAL A 271 -37.17 34.13 28.75
CA VAL A 271 -36.77 34.43 27.37
C VAL A 271 -36.09 35.79 27.27
N ARG A 272 -36.59 36.81 27.98
CA ARG A 272 -35.95 38.12 28.10
C ARG A 272 -34.53 38.02 28.64
N ALA A 273 -34.31 37.23 29.70
CA ALA A 273 -32.98 37.01 30.25
C ALA A 273 -32.03 36.30 29.27
N ALA A 274 -32.54 35.41 28.41
CA ALA A 274 -31.75 34.75 27.36
C ALA A 274 -31.37 35.71 26.21
N VAL A 275 -32.23 36.68 25.90
CA VAL A 275 -31.94 37.73 24.91
C VAL A 275 -30.92 38.75 25.47
N GLU A 276 -30.99 39.08 26.76
CA GLU A 276 -30.07 40.02 27.44
C GLU A 276 -28.64 39.47 27.62
N ASN A 277 -28.47 38.19 28.01
CA ASN A 277 -27.17 37.56 28.33
C ASN A 277 -26.51 36.93 27.12
#